data_AF-A0A0D7B042-F1
#
_entry.id   AF-A0A0D7B042-F1
#
_cell.length_a   1.000
_cell.length_b   1.000
_cell.length_c   1.000
_cell.angle_alpha   90.00
_cell.angle_beta   90.00
_cell.angle_gamma   90.00
#
_symmetry.space_group_name_H-M   'P 1'
#
loop_
_entity.id
_entity.type
_entity.pdbx_description
1 polymer ?
#
loop_
_entity_poly.entity_id
_entity_poly.type
_entity_poly.pdbx_seq_one_letter_code
_entity_poly.pdbx_strand_id
1 'polypeptide(L)'
;MLPSRLPDIWELPPQRACTVDSTAVITTTKLETALGRLSRQAFQYERQMRDLEGKLTENLSNFRAIDSLLQEAFTVLRHNSRRADKAASSQIPEIKAELDDAMEALDALSDTLPTIRTQVADIRSVYDSGRNKAQILVADLTWLNTEFYERWRTIIFTSTSPVSWRWKTFMRFLFAVLFIMCFWISWIALMGAYRAYRHKLVWGERLMS
;
A
#
# COMPACT_ATOMS: atom_id res chain seq x y z
N MET A 1 60.18 -12.80 -21.95
CA MET A 1 61.36 -12.27 -21.25
C MET A 1 61.82 -13.31 -20.23
N LEU A 2 62.99 -13.91 -20.47
CA LEU A 2 63.73 -14.77 -19.53
C LEU A 2 64.13 -13.96 -18.27
N PRO A 3 64.33 -14.64 -17.12
CA PRO A 3 65.66 -15.16 -16.77
C PRO A 3 65.59 -16.58 -16.16
N SER A 4 66.30 -17.60 -16.65
CA SER A 4 67.73 -17.90 -16.44
C SER A 4 68.20 -17.79 -14.98
N ARG A 5 68.18 -18.92 -14.25
CA ARG A 5 69.27 -19.42 -13.37
C ARG A 5 68.81 -20.65 -12.58
N LEU A 6 69.21 -21.83 -13.05
CA LEU A 6 69.48 -22.97 -12.17
C LEU A 6 70.67 -22.61 -11.26
N PRO A 7 70.64 -22.96 -9.97
CA PRO A 7 71.85 -23.16 -9.21
C PRO A 7 72.27 -24.64 -9.30
N ASP A 8 73.35 -24.90 -10.03
CA ASP A 8 74.16 -26.10 -9.90
C ASP A 8 74.72 -26.15 -8.47
N ILE A 9 74.16 -27.02 -7.63
CA ILE A 9 74.69 -27.34 -6.29
C ILE A 9 74.77 -28.86 -6.19
N TRP A 10 75.70 -29.42 -6.95
CA TRP A 10 76.31 -30.72 -6.65
C TRP A 10 77.78 -30.45 -6.34
N GLU A 11 78.05 -29.82 -5.19
CA GLU A 11 79.38 -29.88 -4.60
C GLU A 11 79.65 -31.32 -4.14
N LEU A 12 80.32 -32.07 -5.01
CA LEU A 12 81.01 -33.30 -4.66
C LEU A 12 82.01 -33.01 -3.54
N PRO A 13 82.07 -33.81 -2.46
CA PRO A 13 83.10 -33.64 -1.46
C PRO A 13 84.49 -33.94 -2.07
N PRO A 14 85.55 -33.27 -1.58
CA PRO A 14 86.86 -33.32 -2.19
C PRO A 14 87.47 -34.72 -2.13
N GLN A 15 87.97 -35.19 -3.27
CA GLN A 15 88.86 -36.35 -3.36
C GLN A 15 90.07 -36.11 -2.46
N ARG A 16 90.12 -36.81 -1.32
CA ARG A 16 91.35 -36.90 -0.52
C ARG A 16 92.38 -37.69 -1.31
N ALA A 17 93.47 -37.02 -1.67
CA ALA A 17 94.71 -37.63 -2.08
C ALA A 17 95.15 -38.67 -1.04
N CYS A 18 95.30 -39.93 -1.48
CA CYS A 18 95.95 -40.97 -0.69
C CYS A 18 97.46 -40.69 -0.65
N THR A 19 97.93 -40.07 0.42
CA THR A 19 99.33 -40.20 0.82
C THR A 19 99.46 -41.47 1.65
N VAL A 20 100.07 -42.47 1.04
CA VAL A 20 100.64 -43.64 1.71
C VAL A 20 101.78 -43.13 2.58
N ASP A 21 101.59 -43.13 3.91
CA ASP A 21 102.58 -43.61 4.88
C ASP A 21 102.13 -43.38 6.33
N SER A 22 102.63 -44.25 7.20
CA SER A 22 102.47 -44.30 8.66
C SER A 22 101.34 -45.19 9.18
N THR A 23 101.72 -46.45 9.34
CA THR A 23 101.19 -47.43 10.29
C THR A 23 101.03 -46.82 11.70
N ALA A 24 99.86 -46.28 11.99
CA ALA A 24 99.35 -46.15 13.34
C ALA A 24 98.22 -47.16 13.48
N VAL A 25 98.36 -48.14 14.38
CA VAL A 25 97.34 -49.12 14.71
C VAL A 25 96.08 -48.38 15.16
N ILE A 26 95.13 -48.19 14.24
CA ILE A 26 93.79 -47.74 14.56
C ILE A 26 93.15 -48.91 15.29
N THR A 27 93.09 -48.81 16.63
CA THR A 27 92.35 -49.78 17.44
C THR A 27 90.93 -49.83 16.90
N THR A 28 90.49 -51.04 16.51
CA THR A 28 89.17 -51.34 15.92
C THR A 28 88.00 -50.65 16.65
N THR A 29 88.16 -50.45 17.96
CA THR A 29 87.25 -49.71 18.85
C THR A 29 87.04 -48.22 18.47
N LYS A 30 88.05 -47.51 17.96
CA LYS A 30 87.92 -46.10 17.52
C LYS A 30 87.17 -45.98 16.19
N LEU A 31 87.31 -46.98 15.32
CA LEU A 31 86.60 -47.04 14.05
C LEU A 31 85.14 -47.44 14.30
N GLU A 32 84.87 -48.42 15.16
CA GLU A 32 83.50 -48.78 15.58
C GLU A 32 82.77 -47.62 16.24
N THR A 33 83.44 -46.86 17.11
CA THR A 33 82.83 -45.68 17.74
C THR A 33 82.59 -44.54 16.75
N ALA A 34 83.47 -44.35 15.76
CA ALA A 34 83.24 -43.39 14.67
C ALA A 34 82.11 -43.84 13.73
N LEU A 35 82.05 -45.13 13.37
CA LEU A 35 81.01 -45.71 12.53
C LEU A 35 79.65 -45.66 13.24
N GLY A 36 79.62 -45.91 14.55
CA GLY A 36 78.42 -45.79 15.37
C GLY A 36 77.93 -44.35 15.54
N ARG A 37 78.84 -43.36 15.53
CA ARG A 37 78.47 -41.94 15.49
C ARG A 37 77.95 -41.54 14.12
N LEU A 38 78.63 -41.97 13.05
CA LEU A 38 78.22 -41.70 11.67
C LEU A 38 76.88 -42.35 11.33
N SER A 39 76.62 -43.59 11.77
CA SER A 39 75.33 -44.25 11.55
C SER A 39 74.20 -43.56 12.31
N ARG A 40 74.46 -43.10 13.54
CA ARG A 40 73.49 -42.36 14.35
C ARG A 40 73.19 -40.99 13.76
N GLN A 41 74.20 -40.33 13.20
CA GLN A 41 74.05 -39.07 12.48
C GLN A 41 73.30 -39.26 11.15
N ALA A 42 73.62 -40.33 10.39
CA ALA A 42 72.90 -40.70 9.17
C ALA A 42 71.42 -40.99 9.43
N PHE A 43 71.10 -41.72 10.52
CA PHE A 43 69.72 -41.99 10.93
C PHE A 43 68.96 -40.71 11.32
N GLN A 44 69.64 -39.73 11.96
CA GLN A 44 69.03 -38.44 12.27
C GLN A 44 68.71 -37.64 11.00
N TYR A 45 69.61 -37.63 10.01
CA TYR A 45 69.35 -37.00 8.73
C TYR A 45 68.23 -37.70 7.96
N GLU A 46 68.17 -39.04 7.96
CA GLU A 46 67.04 -39.76 7.35
C GLU A 46 65.72 -39.37 8.00
N ARG A 47 65.67 -39.26 9.33
CA ARG A 47 64.45 -38.85 10.04
C ARG A 47 64.04 -37.41 9.73
N GLN A 48 65.00 -36.48 9.69
CA GLN A 48 64.72 -35.09 9.32
C GLN A 48 64.26 -34.98 7.86
N MET A 49 64.87 -35.75 6.97
CA MET A 49 64.50 -35.78 5.56
C MET A 49 63.09 -36.32 5.36
N ARG A 50 62.72 -37.42 6.04
CA ARG A 50 61.34 -37.93 6.02
C ARG A 50 60.31 -36.96 6.59
N ASP A 51 60.65 -36.21 7.63
CA ASP A 51 59.75 -35.20 8.19
C ASP A 51 59.53 -34.03 7.21
N LEU A 52 60.59 -33.61 6.52
CA LEU A 52 60.50 -32.60 5.45
C LEU A 52 59.69 -33.12 4.26
N GLU A 53 59.91 -34.37 3.82
CA GLU A 53 59.12 -35.00 2.77
C GLU A 53 57.63 -35.10 3.14
N GLY A 54 57.33 -35.46 4.39
CA GLY A 54 55.97 -35.50 4.91
C GLY A 54 55.30 -34.13 4.85
N LYS A 55 55.95 -33.09 5.37
CA LYS A 55 55.47 -31.71 5.33
C LYS A 55 55.30 -31.20 3.90
N LEU A 56 56.21 -31.54 3.00
CA LEU A 56 56.16 -31.11 1.61
C LEU A 56 55.00 -31.79 0.86
N THR A 57 54.74 -33.06 1.15
CA THR A 57 53.60 -33.81 0.60
C THR A 57 52.27 -33.26 1.12
N GLU A 58 52.19 -32.98 2.42
CA GLU A 58 51.01 -32.34 3.03
C GLU A 58 50.76 -30.95 2.43
N ASN A 59 51.81 -30.12 2.32
CA ASN A 59 51.70 -28.80 1.72
C ASN A 59 51.30 -28.86 0.25
N LEU A 60 51.85 -29.79 -0.55
CA LEU A 60 51.45 -29.98 -1.95
C LEU A 60 49.99 -30.45 -2.07
N SER A 61 49.55 -31.33 -1.17
CA SER A 61 48.15 -31.75 -1.09
C SER A 61 47.22 -30.56 -0.77
N ASN A 62 47.60 -29.73 0.21
CA ASN A 62 46.86 -28.52 0.57
C ASN A 62 46.82 -27.51 -0.58
N PHE A 63 47.94 -27.28 -1.26
CA PHE A 63 47.97 -26.42 -2.45
C PHE A 63 47.07 -26.95 -3.55
N ARG A 64 47.06 -28.25 -3.80
CA ARG A 64 46.18 -28.88 -4.79
C ARG A 64 44.70 -28.74 -4.42
N ALA A 65 44.36 -28.87 -3.14
CA ALA A 65 42.99 -28.64 -2.68
C ALA A 65 42.56 -27.18 -2.88
N ILE A 66 43.43 -26.23 -2.55
CA ILE A 66 43.17 -24.79 -2.78
C ILE A 66 43.00 -24.50 -4.26
N ASP A 67 43.89 -25.02 -5.12
CA ASP A 67 43.81 -24.84 -6.57
C ASP A 67 42.48 -25.36 -7.14
N SER A 68 42.02 -26.53 -6.68
CA SER A 68 40.72 -27.08 -7.06
C SER A 68 39.56 -26.17 -6.65
N LEU A 69 39.58 -25.63 -5.42
CA LEU A 69 38.54 -24.70 -4.94
C LEU A 69 38.56 -23.38 -5.71
N LEU A 70 39.74 -22.88 -6.05
CA LEU A 70 39.90 -21.63 -6.79
C LEU A 70 39.38 -21.80 -8.23
N GLN A 71 39.68 -22.94 -8.85
CA GLN A 71 39.15 -23.30 -10.17
C GLN A 71 37.62 -23.41 -10.14
N GLU A 72 37.05 -24.08 -9.13
CA GLU A 72 35.61 -24.18 -8.95
C GLU A 72 34.97 -22.80 -8.77
N ALA A 73 35.49 -21.97 -7.86
CA ALA A 73 35.00 -20.62 -7.64
C ALA A 73 35.05 -19.76 -8.92
N PHE A 74 36.12 -19.90 -9.71
CA PHE A 74 36.24 -19.19 -10.98
C PHE A 74 35.19 -19.65 -12.01
N THR A 75 34.92 -20.96 -12.10
CA THR A 75 33.87 -21.47 -12.99
C THR A 75 32.48 -20.97 -12.58
N VAL A 76 32.18 -20.96 -11.28
CA VAL A 76 30.91 -20.43 -10.75
C VAL A 76 30.79 -18.93 -11.02
N LEU A 77 31.83 -18.15 -10.75
CA LEU A 77 31.83 -16.71 -10.98
C LEU A 77 31.64 -16.38 -12.47
N ARG A 78 32.32 -17.09 -13.36
CA ARG A 78 32.18 -16.92 -14.81
C ARG A 78 30.76 -17.27 -15.28
N HIS A 79 30.17 -18.32 -14.73
CA HIS A 79 28.79 -18.70 -15.05
C HIS A 79 27.78 -17.66 -14.54
N ASN A 80 27.97 -17.17 -13.31
CA ASN A 80 27.11 -16.15 -12.71
C ASN A 80 27.20 -14.81 -13.48
N SER A 81 28.41 -14.34 -13.77
CA SER A 81 28.63 -13.14 -14.59
C SER A 81 27.91 -13.25 -15.94
N ARG A 82 28.01 -14.39 -16.63
CA ARG A 82 27.33 -14.59 -17.91
C ARG A 82 25.79 -14.63 -17.76
N ARG A 83 25.27 -15.11 -16.64
CA ARG A 83 23.84 -15.07 -16.32
C ARG A 83 23.38 -13.65 -16.03
N ALA A 84 24.16 -12.89 -15.26
CA ALA A 84 23.90 -11.50 -14.94
C ALA A 84 23.91 -10.64 -16.21
N ASP A 85 24.89 -10.83 -17.11
CA ASP A 85 24.95 -10.13 -18.40
C ASP A 85 23.74 -10.47 -19.27
N LYS A 86 23.32 -11.73 -19.31
CA LYS A 86 22.11 -12.13 -20.04
C LYS A 86 20.86 -11.48 -19.46
N ALA A 87 20.68 -11.53 -18.15
CA ALA A 87 19.56 -10.89 -17.46
C ALA A 87 19.58 -9.37 -17.68
N ALA A 88 20.74 -8.73 -17.64
CA ALA A 88 20.90 -7.31 -17.95
C ALA A 88 20.52 -7.01 -19.40
N SER A 89 20.89 -7.88 -20.35
CA SER A 89 20.57 -7.69 -21.76
C SER A 89 19.12 -8.00 -22.14
N SER A 90 18.42 -8.83 -21.37
CA SER A 90 17.05 -9.28 -21.72
C SER A 90 15.98 -8.73 -20.79
N GLN A 91 16.18 -8.80 -19.47
CA GLN A 91 15.15 -8.45 -18.48
C GLN A 91 15.07 -6.93 -18.29
N ILE A 92 16.19 -6.21 -18.30
CA ILE A 92 16.18 -4.75 -18.16
C ILE A 92 15.41 -4.07 -19.30
N PRO A 93 15.62 -4.39 -20.59
CA PRO A 93 14.83 -3.75 -21.65
C PRO A 93 13.36 -4.16 -21.62
N GLU A 94 13.03 -5.39 -21.21
CA GLU A 94 11.64 -5.83 -21.06
C GLU A 94 10.93 -5.05 -19.95
N ILE A 95 11.55 -4.93 -18.77
CA ILE A 95 11.02 -4.13 -17.65
C ILE A 95 10.88 -2.66 -18.06
N LYS A 96 11.85 -2.13 -18.82
CA LYS A 96 11.78 -0.76 -19.30
C LYS A 96 10.61 -0.56 -20.28
N ALA A 97 10.41 -1.49 -21.19
CA ALA A 97 9.28 -1.44 -22.13
C ALA A 97 7.94 -1.51 -21.38
N GLU A 98 7.80 -2.41 -20.41
CA GLU A 98 6.60 -2.53 -19.59
C GLU A 98 6.34 -1.24 -18.77
N LEU A 99 7.39 -0.59 -18.26
CA LEU A 99 7.27 0.68 -17.57
C LEU A 99 6.84 1.81 -18.51
N ASP A 100 7.41 1.86 -19.72
CA ASP A 100 7.04 2.85 -20.73
C ASP A 100 5.56 2.68 -21.14
N ASP A 101 5.10 1.44 -21.36
CA ASP A 101 3.69 1.11 -21.66
C ASP A 101 2.75 1.52 -20.51
N ALA A 102 3.14 1.24 -19.25
CA ALA A 102 2.37 1.63 -18.09
C ALA A 102 2.29 3.17 -17.94
N MET A 103 3.36 3.88 -18.29
CA MET A 103 3.41 5.33 -18.23
C MET A 103 2.52 5.96 -19.32
N GLU A 104 2.50 5.40 -20.53
CA GLU A 104 1.58 5.79 -21.60
C GLU A 104 0.12 5.54 -21.20
N ALA A 105 -0.19 4.39 -20.60
CA ALA A 105 -1.53 4.10 -20.11
C ALA A 105 -1.98 5.07 -19.01
N LEU A 106 -1.06 5.47 -18.12
CA LEU A 106 -1.35 6.43 -17.06
C LEU A 106 -1.58 7.84 -17.62
N ASP A 107 -0.85 8.23 -18.67
CA ASP A 107 -1.02 9.52 -19.34
C ASP A 107 -2.36 9.57 -20.08
N ALA A 108 -2.71 8.49 -20.81
CA ALA A 108 -4.03 8.36 -21.42
C ALA A 108 -5.17 8.40 -20.38
N LEU A 109 -4.96 7.83 -19.19
CA LEU A 109 -5.93 7.92 -18.10
C LEU A 109 -6.01 9.35 -17.55
N SER A 110 -4.87 10.03 -17.39
CA SER A 110 -4.80 11.44 -16.97
C SER A 110 -5.59 12.35 -17.90
N ASP A 111 -5.50 12.14 -19.22
CA ASP A 111 -6.22 12.91 -20.22
C ASP A 111 -7.73 12.62 -20.25
N THR A 112 -8.12 11.36 -19.99
CA THR A 112 -9.54 10.95 -20.03
C THR A 112 -10.30 11.27 -18.74
N LEU A 113 -9.62 11.29 -17.58
CA LEU A 113 -10.21 11.59 -16.28
C LEU A 113 -10.97 12.94 -16.21
N PRO A 114 -10.42 14.08 -16.68
CA PRO A 114 -11.13 15.35 -16.63
C PRO A 114 -12.38 15.32 -17.52
N THR A 115 -12.30 14.65 -18.68
CA THR A 115 -13.44 14.46 -19.57
C THR A 115 -14.56 13.70 -18.87
N ILE A 116 -14.26 12.56 -18.24
CA ILE A 116 -15.23 11.78 -17.47
C ILE A 116 -15.81 12.62 -16.32
N ARG A 117 -14.97 13.38 -15.61
CA ARG A 117 -15.42 14.26 -14.52
C ARG A 117 -16.42 15.31 -15.00
N THR A 118 -16.17 15.92 -16.16
CA THR A 118 -17.11 16.90 -16.74
C THR A 118 -18.43 16.23 -17.15
N GLN A 119 -18.37 15.04 -17.76
CA GLN A 119 -19.57 14.28 -18.13
C GLN A 119 -20.41 13.89 -16.91
N VAL A 120 -19.78 13.42 -15.83
CA VAL A 120 -20.47 13.08 -14.58
C VAL A 120 -21.07 14.34 -13.92
N ALA A 121 -20.36 15.47 -13.97
CA ALA A 121 -20.88 16.73 -13.46
C ALA A 121 -22.13 17.19 -14.25
N ASP A 122 -22.12 17.03 -15.56
CA ASP A 122 -23.27 17.34 -16.42
C ASP A 122 -24.46 16.43 -16.12
N ILE A 123 -24.26 15.10 -16.09
CA ILE A 123 -25.29 14.12 -15.73
C ILE A 123 -25.89 14.44 -14.35
N ARG A 124 -25.04 14.77 -13.38
CA ARG A 124 -25.49 15.16 -12.04
C ARG A 124 -26.37 16.41 -12.10
N SER A 125 -25.98 17.42 -12.87
CA SER A 125 -26.77 18.65 -13.02
C SER A 125 -28.14 18.38 -13.63
N VAL A 126 -28.22 17.52 -14.65
CA VAL A 126 -29.46 17.11 -15.30
C VAL A 126 -30.34 16.30 -14.35
N TYR A 127 -29.74 15.38 -13.59
CA TYR A 127 -30.44 14.58 -12.59
C TYR A 127 -31.00 15.44 -11.46
N ASP A 128 -30.22 16.38 -10.91
CA ASP A 128 -30.64 17.28 -9.85
C ASP A 128 -31.77 18.21 -10.33
N SER A 129 -31.68 18.72 -11.56
CA SER A 129 -32.74 19.47 -12.23
C SER A 129 -34.03 18.65 -12.39
N GLY A 130 -33.91 17.40 -12.84
CA GLY A 130 -35.04 16.47 -12.97
C GLY A 130 -35.70 16.19 -11.61
N ARG A 131 -34.89 15.96 -10.58
CA ARG A 131 -35.36 15.74 -9.20
C ARG A 131 -36.11 16.95 -8.65
N ASN A 132 -35.59 18.16 -8.85
CA ASN A 132 -36.25 19.39 -8.43
C ASN A 132 -37.61 19.56 -9.12
N LYS A 133 -37.68 19.33 -10.43
CA LYS A 133 -38.95 19.38 -11.18
C LYS A 133 -39.96 18.35 -10.68
N ALA A 134 -39.51 17.12 -10.41
CA ALA A 134 -40.37 16.08 -9.85
C ALA A 134 -40.89 16.45 -8.46
N GLN A 135 -40.05 17.04 -7.60
CA GLN A 135 -40.48 17.52 -6.29
C GLN A 135 -41.52 18.63 -6.39
N ILE A 136 -41.35 19.58 -7.31
CA ILE A 136 -42.34 20.63 -7.58
C ILE A 136 -43.65 20.01 -8.06
N LEU A 137 -43.59 19.08 -9.02
CA LEU A 137 -44.78 18.40 -9.52
C LEU A 137 -45.49 17.59 -8.43
N VAL A 138 -44.76 16.89 -7.58
CA VAL A 138 -45.32 16.17 -6.43
C VAL A 138 -45.94 17.14 -5.44
N ALA A 139 -45.30 18.27 -5.16
CA ALA A 139 -45.87 19.32 -4.30
C ALA A 139 -47.17 19.89 -4.91
N ASP A 140 -47.19 20.13 -6.22
CA ASP A 140 -48.37 20.63 -6.93
C ASP A 140 -49.48 19.59 -6.98
N LEU A 141 -49.16 18.32 -7.27
CA LEU A 141 -50.12 17.21 -7.28
C LEU A 141 -50.66 16.92 -5.88
N THR A 142 -49.82 16.93 -4.85
CA THR A 142 -50.28 16.76 -3.46
C THR A 142 -51.17 17.91 -3.06
N TRP A 143 -50.82 19.16 -3.39
CA TRP A 143 -51.70 20.30 -3.22
C TRP A 143 -53.02 20.13 -3.98
N LEU A 144 -52.98 19.68 -5.23
CA LEU A 144 -54.16 19.42 -6.05
C LEU A 144 -54.94 18.17 -5.64
N ASN A 145 -54.40 17.32 -4.78
CA ASN A 145 -55.09 16.18 -4.20
C ASN A 145 -55.63 16.44 -2.78
N THR A 146 -55.16 17.48 -2.08
CA THR A 146 -55.71 17.83 -0.75
C THR A 146 -57.22 18.10 -0.82
N GLU A 147 -57.97 17.66 0.18
CA GLU A 147 -59.42 17.81 0.18
C GLU A 147 -59.83 19.30 0.24
N PHE A 148 -60.97 19.63 -0.37
CA PHE A 148 -61.46 21.02 -0.50
C PHE A 148 -61.55 21.76 0.84
N TYR A 149 -61.97 21.05 1.90
CA TYR A 149 -62.09 21.61 3.26
C TYR A 149 -60.73 21.97 3.87
N GLU A 150 -59.71 21.13 3.68
CA GLU A 150 -58.35 21.40 4.16
C GLU A 150 -57.70 22.57 3.41
N ARG A 151 -57.94 22.69 2.09
CA ARG A 151 -57.51 23.86 1.30
C ARG A 151 -58.14 25.13 1.82
N TRP A 152 -59.45 25.12 2.09
CA TRP A 152 -60.18 26.29 2.56
C TRP A 152 -59.68 26.76 3.93
N ARG A 153 -59.44 25.83 4.87
CA ARG A 153 -58.83 26.12 6.18
C ARG A 153 -57.43 26.71 6.04
N THR A 154 -56.60 26.13 5.17
CA THR A 154 -55.22 26.56 4.94
C THR A 154 -55.16 27.96 4.31
N ILE A 155 -56.06 28.29 3.37
CA ILE A 155 -56.15 29.62 2.75
C ILE A 155 -56.54 30.71 3.77
N ILE A 156 -57.40 30.38 4.73
CA ILE A 156 -57.85 31.32 5.76
C ILE A 156 -56.72 31.56 6.77
N PHE A 157 -56.12 30.49 7.32
CA PHE A 157 -55.19 30.58 8.45
C PHE A 157 -53.71 30.71 8.07
N THR A 158 -53.28 30.23 6.89
CA THR A 158 -51.87 30.23 6.48
C THR A 158 -51.64 31.19 5.30
N SER A 159 -50.64 32.07 5.41
CA SER A 159 -50.40 33.13 4.42
C SER A 159 -49.65 32.67 3.17
N THR A 160 -49.05 31.48 3.19
CA THR A 160 -48.15 30.92 2.17
C THR A 160 -48.84 29.92 1.23
N SER A 161 -50.12 30.12 0.92
CA SER A 161 -50.83 29.30 -0.07
C SER A 161 -50.58 29.84 -1.49
N PRO A 162 -50.30 28.98 -2.49
CA PRO A 162 -49.95 29.36 -3.87
C PRO A 162 -51.18 29.78 -4.70
N VAL A 163 -52.10 30.54 -4.10
CA VAL A 163 -53.32 31.00 -4.76
C VAL A 163 -53.25 32.52 -4.93
N SER A 164 -53.82 33.02 -6.03
CA SER A 164 -53.86 34.46 -6.32
C SER A 164 -54.35 35.27 -5.12
N TRP A 165 -53.65 36.37 -4.83
CA TRP A 165 -53.94 37.23 -3.67
C TRP A 165 -55.41 37.66 -3.59
N ARG A 166 -56.04 37.88 -4.76
CA ARG A 166 -57.45 38.25 -4.90
C ARG A 166 -58.40 37.20 -4.33
N TRP A 167 -58.10 35.92 -4.57
CA TRP A 167 -58.92 34.82 -4.05
C TRP A 167 -58.79 34.67 -2.54
N LYS A 168 -57.59 34.90 -2.01
CA LYS A 168 -57.31 34.89 -0.57
C LYS A 168 -58.07 36.01 0.16
N THR A 169 -58.08 37.22 -0.39
CA THR A 169 -58.87 38.33 0.17
C THR A 169 -60.36 38.07 0.08
N PHE A 170 -60.83 37.50 -1.03
CA PHE A 170 -62.25 37.17 -1.21
C PHE A 170 -62.72 36.11 -0.19
N MET A 171 -61.96 35.03 -0.01
CA MET A 171 -62.30 33.97 0.95
C MET A 171 -62.29 34.47 2.40
N ARG A 172 -61.32 35.31 2.79
CA ARG A 172 -61.27 35.91 4.14
C ARG A 172 -62.42 36.89 4.37
N PHE A 173 -62.78 37.69 3.36
CA PHE A 173 -63.92 38.59 3.42
C PHE A 173 -65.24 37.81 3.57
N LEU A 174 -65.43 36.75 2.78
CA LEU A 174 -66.60 35.89 2.88
C LEU A 174 -66.73 35.28 4.30
N PHE A 175 -65.62 34.79 4.86
CA PHE A 175 -65.60 34.29 6.24
C PHE A 175 -65.98 35.36 7.27
N ALA A 176 -65.42 36.58 7.15
CA ALA A 176 -65.74 37.69 8.04
C ALA A 176 -67.22 38.08 7.97
N VAL A 177 -67.80 38.14 6.77
CA VAL A 177 -69.23 38.43 6.57
C VAL A 177 -70.10 37.35 7.23
N LEU A 178 -69.79 36.06 7.02
CA LEU A 178 -70.52 34.97 7.66
C LEU A 178 -70.43 35.04 9.19
N PHE A 179 -69.25 35.35 9.74
CA PHE A 179 -69.07 35.49 11.18
C PHE A 179 -69.88 36.65 11.77
N ILE A 180 -69.90 37.80 11.10
CA ILE A 180 -70.71 38.96 11.49
C ILE A 180 -72.20 38.60 11.46
N MET A 181 -72.66 37.91 10.41
CA MET A 181 -74.05 37.48 10.30
C MET A 181 -74.42 36.49 11.41
N CYS A 182 -73.57 35.52 11.75
CA CYS A 182 -73.78 34.61 12.87
C CYS A 182 -73.83 35.35 14.21
N PHE A 183 -72.92 36.30 14.44
CA PHE A 183 -72.91 37.11 15.65
C PHE A 183 -74.18 37.96 15.76
N TRP A 184 -74.63 38.54 14.64
CA TRP A 184 -75.86 39.31 14.56
C TRP A 184 -77.10 38.47 14.88
N ILE A 185 -77.21 37.27 14.29
CA ILE A 185 -78.32 36.35 14.58
C ILE A 185 -78.27 35.89 16.04
N SER A 186 -77.09 35.55 16.55
CA SER A 186 -76.91 35.16 17.95
C SER A 186 -77.32 36.30 18.89
N TRP A 187 -76.93 37.54 18.58
CA TRP A 187 -77.31 38.73 19.32
C TRP A 187 -78.84 38.94 19.32
N ILE A 188 -79.49 38.81 18.16
CA ILE A 188 -80.95 38.88 18.07
C ILE A 188 -81.60 37.76 18.88
N ALA A 189 -81.09 36.53 18.80
CA ALA A 189 -81.59 35.41 19.57
C ALA A 189 -81.42 35.63 21.09
N LEU A 190 -80.29 36.21 21.51
CA LEU A 190 -80.00 36.56 22.90
C LEU A 190 -80.91 37.68 23.40
N MET A 191 -81.12 38.73 22.60
CA MET A 191 -82.08 39.80 22.89
C MET A 191 -83.51 39.27 22.93
N GLY A 192 -83.87 38.36 22.03
CA GLY A 192 -85.16 37.69 22.00
C GLY A 192 -85.39 36.82 23.23
N ALA A 193 -84.39 36.03 23.62
CA ALA A 193 -84.41 35.20 24.82
C ALA A 193 -84.43 36.07 26.10
N TYR A 194 -83.64 37.15 26.14
CA TYR A 194 -83.64 38.12 27.23
C TYR A 194 -85.00 38.80 27.37
N ARG A 195 -85.63 39.19 26.26
CA ARG A 195 -86.98 39.76 26.25
C ARG A 195 -88.02 38.74 26.72
N ALA A 196 -87.95 37.48 26.28
CA ALA A 196 -88.84 36.42 26.73
C ALA A 196 -88.66 36.11 28.23
N TYR A 197 -87.42 36.11 28.73
CA TYR A 197 -87.11 35.96 30.15
C TYR A 197 -87.69 37.10 30.99
N ARG A 198 -87.52 38.35 30.54
CA ARG A 198 -88.08 39.53 31.22
C ARG A 198 -89.61 39.51 31.26
N HIS A 199 -90.28 39.08 30.18
CA HIS A 199 -91.74 38.97 30.16
C HIS A 199 -92.25 37.77 30.99
N LYS A 200 -91.48 36.70 31.19
CA LYS A 200 -91.86 35.60 32.10
C LYS A 200 -91.86 36.02 33.58
N LEU A 201 -90.99 36.96 33.98
CA LEU A 201 -90.98 37.48 35.35
C LEU A 201 -92.24 38.30 35.69
N VAL A 202 -92.84 38.99 34.72
CA VAL A 202 -94.06 39.80 34.95
C VAL A 202 -95.30 38.91 35.19
N TRP A 203 -95.31 37.67 34.69
CA TRP A 203 -96.40 36.71 34.96
C TRP A 203 -96.22 35.91 36.26
N GLY A 204 -95.04 35.94 36.88
CA GLY A 204 -94.76 35.24 38.14
C GLY A 204 -95.20 35.99 39.40
N GLU A 205 -95.30 37.32 39.34
CA GLU A 205 -95.62 38.15 40.52
C GLU A 205 -97.13 38.40 40.73
N ARG A 206 -98.02 37.82 39.91
CA ARG A 206 -99.48 38.02 40.02
C ARG A 206 -100.29 36.78 40.45
N LEU A 207 -99.62 35.73 40.93
CA LEU A 207 -100.27 34.48 41.37
C LEU A 207 -100.09 34.15 42.86
N MET A 208 -99.55 35.07 43.67
CA MET A 208 -99.56 34.93 45.13
C MET A 208 -100.04 36.22 45.82
N SER A 209 -101.34 36.44 45.72
CA SER A 209 -102.19 36.95 46.81
C SER A 209 -103.62 36.47 46.58
#